data_AF-A0A7K6AR16-F1
#
_entry.id   AF-A0A7K6AR16-F1
#
_cell.length_a   1.000
_cell.length_b   1.000
_cell.length_c   1.000
_cell.angle_alpha   90.00
_cell.angle_beta   90.00
_cell.angle_gamma   90.00
#
_symmetry.space_group_name_H-M   'P 1'
#
loop_
_entity.id
_entity.type
_entity.pdbx_description
1 polymer ?
#
loop_
_entity_poly.entity_id
_entity_poly.type
_entity_poly.pdbx_seq_one_letter_code
_entity_poly.pdbx_strand_id
1 'polypeptide(L)'
;MLNKDFHSYFLFYTETSLYAYSLKELYSEAAGMETKLPGLETDPQWESNIDHATHRLALLSSGDIRYLAKIPGQLQDNILLVNSGTAMLVSAQNLQTLWTLNVSRLVSEPLLGYYKPNVLGVVLESEMGPNRKKV
;
A
#
# COMPACT_ATOMS: atom_id res chain seq x y z
N MET A 1 -8.07 7.70 29.80
CA MET A 1 -6.72 7.54 29.23
C MET A 1 -6.82 6.69 27.98
N LEU A 2 -6.81 7.33 26.81
CA LEU A 2 -6.33 6.79 25.53
C LEU A 2 -6.50 7.93 24.52
N ASN A 3 -5.63 8.94 24.65
CA ASN A 3 -5.30 9.79 23.50
C ASN A 3 -4.36 8.91 22.67
N LYS A 4 -4.95 8.11 21.78
CA LYS A 4 -4.17 7.30 20.84
C LYS A 4 -4.10 8.15 19.59
N ASP A 5 -2.93 8.68 19.29
CA ASP A 5 -2.74 9.44 18.05
C ASP A 5 -3.06 8.51 16.88
N PHE A 6 -4.00 8.91 16.03
CA PHE A 6 -4.48 8.09 14.92
C PHE A 6 -3.77 8.54 13.64
N HIS A 7 -2.66 7.88 13.31
CA HIS A 7 -2.00 8.04 12.02
C HIS A 7 -2.75 7.23 10.97
N SER A 8 -3.70 7.86 10.28
CA SER A 8 -4.47 7.22 9.21
C SER A 8 -4.09 7.82 7.87
N TYR A 9 -3.64 6.96 6.96
CA TYR A 9 -3.29 7.32 5.59
C TYR A 9 -4.22 6.62 4.61
N PHE A 10 -4.60 7.37 3.57
CA PHE A 10 -5.40 6.90 2.46
C PHE A 10 -4.52 6.83 1.23
N LEU A 11 -4.56 5.68 0.57
CA LEU A 11 -3.82 5.45 -0.65
C LEU A 11 -4.75 5.55 -1.86
N PHE A 12 -4.34 6.34 -2.84
CA PHE A 12 -4.99 6.45 -4.14
C PHE A 12 -3.96 6.09 -5.20
N TYR A 13 -4.39 5.46 -6.29
CA TYR A 13 -3.47 5.15 -7.38
C TYR A 13 -4.07 5.54 -8.72
N THR A 14 -3.20 5.97 -9.61
CA THR A 14 -3.46 6.04 -11.04
C THR A 14 -2.75 4.87 -11.72
N GLU A 15 -2.78 4.83 -13.05
CA GLU A 15 -2.07 3.79 -13.79
C GLU A 15 -0.57 3.74 -13.43
N THR A 16 0.09 4.86 -13.16
CA THR A 16 1.56 4.89 -13.03
C THR A 16 2.07 5.45 -11.70
N SER A 17 1.19 5.90 -10.81
CA SER A 17 1.59 6.60 -9.59
C SER A 17 0.70 6.22 -8.42
N LEU A 18 1.33 6.07 -7.26
CA LEU A 18 0.66 5.90 -5.98
C LEU A 18 0.74 7.21 -5.22
N TYR A 19 -0.37 7.60 -4.59
CA TYR A 19 -0.55 8.81 -3.84
C TYR A 19 -0.96 8.46 -2.42
N ALA A 20 -0.46 9.20 -1.44
CA ALA A 20 -0.80 9.01 -0.05
C ALA A 20 -1.22 10.35 0.57
N TYR A 21 -2.34 10.33 1.28
CA TYR A 21 -2.85 11.48 2.02
C TYR A 21 -3.13 11.08 3.45
N SER A 22 -2.65 11.88 4.39
CA SER A 22 -3.08 11.76 5.78
C SER A 22 -4.56 12.16 5.92
N LEU A 23 -5.25 11.59 6.91
CA LEU A 23 -6.61 12.01 7.25
C LEU A 23 -6.69 13.51 7.59
N LYS A 24 -5.62 14.05 8.18
CA LYS A 24 -5.47 15.47 8.49
C LYS A 24 -5.53 16.34 7.23
N GLU A 25 -4.77 15.97 6.19
CA GLU A 25 -4.75 16.68 4.91
C GLU A 25 -6.11 16.58 4.22
N LEU A 26 -6.68 15.38 4.10
CA LEU A 26 -7.98 15.20 3.45
C LEU A 26 -9.07 16.02 4.14
N TYR A 27 -9.07 16.07 5.47
CA TYR A 27 -10.03 16.88 6.21
C TYR A 27 -9.77 18.38 6.03
N SER A 28 -8.51 18.82 6.01
CA SER A 28 -8.14 20.23 5.76
C SER A 28 -8.60 20.70 4.38
N GLU A 29 -8.36 19.88 3.35
CA GLU A 29 -8.79 20.13 1.97
C GLU A 29 -10.32 20.16 1.84
N ALA A 30 -11.01 19.19 2.44
CA ALA A 30 -12.47 19.12 2.39
C ALA A 30 -13.16 20.26 3.17
N ALA A 31 -12.60 20.67 4.30
CA ALA A 31 -13.15 21.73 5.14
C ALA A 31 -12.73 23.15 4.68
N GLY A 32 -11.66 23.27 3.88
CA GLY A 32 -11.09 24.55 3.47
C GLY A 32 -10.46 25.34 4.61
N MET A 33 -10.08 24.67 5.71
CA MET A 33 -9.50 25.29 6.91
C MET A 33 -8.33 24.44 7.40
N GLU A 34 -7.23 25.08 7.81
CA GLU A 34 -6.17 24.36 8.51
C GLU A 34 -6.69 23.75 9.81
N THR A 35 -6.51 22.45 9.96
CA THR A 35 -7.18 21.69 11.01
C THR A 35 -6.35 21.76 12.29
N LYS A 36 -6.90 22.40 13.32
CA LYS A 36 -6.42 22.32 14.71
C LYS A 36 -7.13 21.22 15.49
N LEU A 37 -7.59 20.16 14.80
CA LEU A 37 -8.28 19.06 15.45
C LEU A 37 -7.26 18.29 16.31
N PRO A 38 -7.41 18.28 17.64
CA PRO A 38 -6.51 17.53 18.51
C PRO A 38 -6.66 16.03 18.21
N GLY A 39 -5.52 15.35 17.99
CA GLY A 39 -5.46 13.89 17.77
C GLY A 39 -5.33 13.43 16.30
N LEU A 40 -5.36 14.35 15.32
CA LEU A 40 -5.00 14.06 13.92
C LEU A 40 -3.52 14.40 13.70
N GLU A 41 -2.66 13.41 13.95
CA GLU A 41 -1.23 13.51 13.74
C GLU A 41 -0.80 12.81 12.45
N THR A 42 0.33 13.26 11.91
CA THR A 42 1.01 12.67 10.75
C THR A 42 2.19 11.84 11.22
N ASP A 43 2.41 10.69 10.58
CA ASP A 43 3.54 9.81 10.88
C ASP A 43 4.80 10.28 10.11
N PRO A 44 5.91 10.62 10.79
CA PRO A 44 7.14 11.06 10.13
C PRO A 44 7.70 10.06 9.11
N GLN A 45 7.49 8.76 9.32
CA GLN A 45 7.93 7.74 8.35
C GLN A 45 7.14 7.86 7.06
N TRP A 46 5.83 8.10 7.14
CA TRP A 46 5.00 8.32 5.96
C TRP A 46 5.35 9.63 5.27
N GLU A 47 5.38 10.74 6.00
CA GLU A 47 5.69 12.06 5.43
C GLU A 47 7.05 12.10 4.73
N SER A 48 8.06 11.41 5.26
CA SER A 48 9.40 11.36 4.62
C SER A 48 9.42 10.65 3.26
N ASN A 49 8.40 9.85 2.94
CA ASN A 49 8.29 9.12 1.68
C ASN A 49 7.25 9.73 0.72
N ILE A 50 6.54 10.76 1.15
CA ILE A 50 5.53 11.47 0.37
C ILE A 50 6.16 12.75 -0.18
N ASP A 51 6.07 12.94 -1.50
CA ASP A 51 6.36 14.23 -2.11
C ASP A 51 5.24 15.22 -1.75
N HIS A 52 5.51 16.20 -0.88
CA HIS A 52 4.49 17.14 -0.39
C HIS A 52 3.86 18.04 -1.46
N ALA A 53 4.50 18.20 -2.63
CA ALA A 53 3.94 19.02 -3.72
C ALA A 53 2.95 18.22 -4.58
N THR A 54 3.14 16.92 -4.68
CA THR A 54 2.37 16.04 -5.59
C THR A 54 1.60 14.93 -4.89
N HIS A 55 1.81 14.76 -3.57
CA HIS A 55 1.37 13.65 -2.72
C HIS A 55 1.79 12.26 -3.21
N ARG A 56 2.79 12.18 -4.09
CA ARG A 56 3.26 10.92 -4.65
C ARG A 56 4.12 10.17 -3.64
N LEU A 57 3.86 8.87 -3.51
CA LEU A 57 4.63 7.98 -2.64
C LEU A 57 5.83 7.40 -3.41
N ALA A 58 7.03 7.91 -3.11
CA ALA A 58 8.22 7.70 -3.93
C ALA A 58 8.66 6.23 -4.06
N LEU A 59 8.41 5.42 -3.02
CA LEU A 59 8.85 4.02 -2.94
C LEU A 59 8.13 3.07 -3.90
N LEU A 60 7.00 3.49 -4.48
CA LEU A 60 6.05 2.56 -5.12
C LEU A 60 5.65 2.92 -6.55
N SER A 61 6.18 4.01 -7.12
CA SER A 61 5.87 4.43 -8.49
C SER A 61 6.94 3.99 -9.49
N SER A 62 6.83 2.76 -9.99
CA SER A 62 7.40 2.41 -11.30
C SER A 62 6.54 1.32 -11.95
N GLY A 63 5.95 1.64 -13.11
CA GLY A 63 5.15 0.73 -13.91
C GLY A 63 3.64 0.79 -13.65
N ASP A 64 2.90 0.10 -14.52
CA ASP A 64 1.43 0.15 -14.57
C ASP A 64 0.82 -0.60 -13.39
N ILE A 65 0.36 0.13 -12.37
CA ILE A 65 -0.30 -0.40 -11.17
C ILE A 65 -1.62 -1.05 -11.59
N ARG A 66 -1.75 -2.34 -11.27
CA ARG A 66 -2.92 -3.18 -11.58
C ARG A 66 -3.78 -3.42 -10.36
N TYR A 67 -3.14 -3.67 -9.21
CA TYR A 67 -3.84 -3.91 -7.95
C TYR A 67 -3.13 -3.25 -6.79
N LEU A 68 -3.94 -2.72 -5.88
CA LEU A 68 -3.51 -2.20 -4.58
C LEU A 68 -4.45 -2.77 -3.52
N ALA A 69 -3.91 -3.49 -2.54
CA ALA A 69 -4.72 -4.11 -1.50
C ALA A 69 -4.07 -3.97 -0.11
N LYS A 70 -4.91 -3.84 0.91
CA LYS A 70 -4.49 -3.89 2.31
C LYS A 70 -4.42 -5.34 2.77
N ILE A 71 -3.28 -5.76 3.29
CA ILE A 71 -3.03 -7.12 3.77
C ILE A 71 -2.85 -7.09 5.28
N PRO A 72 -3.72 -7.71 6.08
CA PRO A 72 -3.51 -7.82 7.53
C PRO A 72 -2.12 -8.35 7.88
N GLY A 73 -1.38 -7.61 8.70
CA GLY A 73 -0.08 -8.00 9.23
C GLY A 73 -0.14 -8.29 10.73
N GLN A 74 0.99 -8.67 11.33
CA GLN A 74 1.05 -9.03 12.76
C GLN A 74 0.99 -7.81 13.69
N LEU A 75 1.69 -6.72 13.34
CA LEU A 75 1.75 -5.49 14.14
C LEU A 75 0.90 -4.38 13.52
N GLN A 76 0.96 -4.24 12.21
CA GLN A 76 0.19 -3.30 11.41
C GLN A 76 -0.11 -3.95 10.06
N ASP A 77 -1.10 -3.41 9.36
CA ASP A 77 -1.41 -3.82 8.00
C ASP A 77 -0.18 -3.63 7.08
N ASN A 78 -0.13 -4.42 6.03
CA ASN A 78 0.80 -4.31 4.93
C ASN A 78 0.04 -3.84 3.68
N ILE A 79 0.79 -3.38 2.69
CA ILE A 79 0.29 -2.90 1.41
C ILE A 79 0.80 -3.86 0.35
N LEU A 80 -0.11 -4.52 -0.35
CA LEU A 80 0.21 -5.27 -1.56
C LEU A 80 0.04 -4.34 -2.76
N LEU A 81 1.13 -4.15 -3.49
CA LEU A 81 1.15 -3.46 -4.77
C LEU A 81 1.48 -4.46 -5.86
N VAL A 82 0.66 -4.52 -6.90
CA VAL A 82 0.97 -5.31 -8.09
C VAL A 82 0.97 -4.41 -9.32
N ASN A 83 2.09 -4.36 -10.02
CA ASN A 83 2.22 -3.70 -11.31
C ASN A 83 2.33 -4.76 -12.44
N SER A 84 2.59 -4.31 -13.67
CA SER A 84 2.63 -5.18 -14.86
C SER A 84 3.72 -6.27 -14.86
N GLY A 85 4.73 -6.18 -13.99
CA GLY A 85 5.84 -7.14 -13.95
C GLY A 85 6.23 -7.65 -12.56
N THR A 86 5.73 -7.02 -11.50
CA THR A 86 6.14 -7.31 -10.12
C THR A 86 4.95 -7.19 -9.16
N ALA A 87 4.93 -8.08 -8.17
CA ALA A 87 4.12 -7.98 -6.98
C ALA A 87 5.04 -7.68 -5.79
N MET A 88 4.68 -6.69 -4.99
CA MET A 88 5.45 -6.23 -3.85
C MET A 88 4.56 -6.16 -2.62
N LEU A 89 5.06 -6.69 -1.50
CA LEU A 89 4.44 -6.47 -0.20
C LEU A 89 5.29 -5.48 0.58
N VAL A 90 4.66 -4.43 1.08
CA VAL A 90 5.29 -3.33 1.81
C VAL A 90 4.66 -3.23 3.20
N SER A 91 5.46 -3.04 4.23
CA SER A 91 4.96 -2.80 5.59
C SER A 91 4.38 -1.38 5.70
N ALA A 92 3.15 -1.21 6.17
CA ALA A 92 2.60 0.14 6.40
C ALA A 92 3.22 0.83 7.63
N GLN A 93 4.01 0.11 8.43
CA GLN A 93 4.67 0.65 9.62
C GLN A 93 5.89 1.50 9.29
N ASN A 94 6.69 1.07 8.31
CA ASN A 94 7.96 1.70 7.98
C ASN A 94 8.17 1.85 6.47
N LEU A 95 7.15 1.54 5.67
CA LEU A 95 7.16 1.59 4.21
C LEU A 95 8.27 0.77 3.56
N GLN A 96 8.83 -0.21 4.28
CA GLN A 96 9.86 -1.10 3.73
C GLN A 96 9.22 -2.26 2.97
N THR A 97 9.81 -2.58 1.81
CA THR A 97 9.47 -3.78 1.03
C THR A 97 9.83 -5.03 1.82
N LEU A 98 8.82 -5.83 2.18
CA LEU A 98 8.96 -7.12 2.83
C LEU A 98 9.38 -8.21 1.85
N TRP A 99 8.80 -8.19 0.64
CA TRP A 99 9.22 -9.05 -0.47
C TRP A 99 8.78 -8.48 -1.82
N THR A 100 9.51 -8.89 -2.85
CA THR A 100 9.19 -8.63 -4.26
C THR A 100 9.19 -9.94 -5.03
N LEU A 101 8.18 -10.15 -5.86
CA LEU A 101 8.03 -11.30 -6.73
C LEU A 101 7.86 -10.82 -8.17
N ASN A 102 8.63 -11.38 -9.10
CA ASN A 102 8.44 -11.12 -10.52
C ASN A 102 7.21 -11.89 -11.02
N VAL A 103 6.16 -11.18 -11.40
CA VAL A 103 4.93 -11.76 -11.94
C VAL A 103 4.82 -11.45 -13.43
N SER A 104 4.17 -12.33 -14.17
CA SER A 104 3.65 -11.97 -15.49
C SER A 104 2.29 -11.29 -15.32
N ARG A 105 1.57 -11.04 -16.42
CA ARG A 105 0.22 -10.49 -16.36
C ARG A 105 -0.65 -11.33 -15.42
N LEU A 106 -1.23 -10.68 -14.41
CA LEU A 106 -2.19 -11.33 -13.52
C LEU A 106 -3.49 -11.65 -14.29
N VAL A 107 -4.00 -12.86 -14.07
CA VAL A 107 -5.23 -13.39 -14.67
C VAL A 107 -6.47 -12.97 -13.86
N SER A 108 -6.30 -12.81 -12.55
CA SER A 108 -7.37 -12.46 -11.62
C SER A 108 -6.90 -11.45 -10.56
N GLU A 109 -7.84 -10.93 -9.79
CA GLU A 109 -7.55 -10.16 -8.57
C GLU A 109 -6.83 -11.04 -7.53
N PRO A 110 -5.87 -10.51 -6.76
CA PRO A 110 -5.24 -11.21 -5.65
C PRO A 110 -6.26 -11.70 -4.60
N LEU A 111 -6.19 -12.97 -4.23
CA LEU A 111 -7.11 -13.56 -3.25
C LEU A 111 -6.44 -13.75 -1.89
N LEU A 112 -7.11 -13.28 -0.83
CA LEU A 112 -6.66 -13.46 0.55
C LEU A 112 -7.29 -14.69 1.17
N GLY A 113 -6.49 -15.51 1.86
CA GLY A 113 -7.00 -16.71 2.51
C GLY A 113 -6.01 -17.38 3.45
N TYR A 114 -6.50 -18.27 4.29
CA TYR A 114 -5.69 -19.08 5.20
C TYR A 114 -5.41 -20.44 4.57
N TYR A 115 -4.35 -20.53 3.77
CA TYR A 115 -3.90 -21.78 3.14
C TYR A 115 -3.02 -22.63 4.08
N LYS A 116 -2.60 -22.04 5.20
CA LYS A 116 -1.93 -22.70 6.32
C LYS A 116 -2.57 -22.22 7.64
N PRO A 117 -2.59 -23.04 8.70
CA PRO A 117 -3.13 -22.63 9.99
C PRO A 117 -2.47 -21.34 10.49
N ASN A 118 -3.29 -20.34 10.82
CA ASN A 118 -2.88 -19.05 11.40
C ASN A 118 -1.91 -18.21 10.54
N VAL A 119 -1.79 -18.50 9.24
CA VAL A 119 -0.99 -17.69 8.32
C VAL A 119 -1.90 -17.20 7.18
N LEU A 120 -2.12 -15.89 7.13
CA LEU A 120 -2.79 -15.26 6.01
C LEU A 120 -1.85 -15.29 4.79
N GLY A 121 -2.32 -15.87 3.69
CA GLY A 121 -1.63 -15.93 2.42
C GLY A 121 -2.34 -15.10 1.36
N VAL A 122 -1.57 -14.72 0.34
CA VAL A 122 -2.06 -14.07 -0.88
C VAL A 122 -1.84 -15.04 -2.03
N VAL A 123 -2.88 -15.31 -2.82
CA VAL A 123 -2.77 -16.05 -4.08
C VAL A 123 -2.73 -15.06 -5.23
N LEU A 124 -1.70 -15.20 -6.07
CA LEU A 124 -1.51 -14.42 -7.28
C LEU A 124 -1.57 -15.38 -8.47
N GLU A 125 -2.64 -15.29 -9.26
CA GLU A 125 -2.76 -16.05 -10.50
C GLU A 125 -2.15 -15.25 -11.64
N SER A 126 -1.07 -15.75 -12.24
CA SER A 126 -0.39 -15.09 -13.35
C SER A 126 -0.34 -16.00 -14.57
N GLU A 127 -0.37 -15.39 -15.76
CA GLU A 127 -0.16 -16.10 -17.01
C GLU A 127 1.24 -16.75 -16.99
N MET A 128 1.35 -17.97 -17.52
CA MET A 128 2.67 -18.56 -17.76
C MET A 128 3.36 -17.78 -18.88
N GLY A 129 4.31 -16.93 -18.51
CA GLY A 129 5.27 -16.40 -19.48
C GLY A 129 6.11 -17.52 -20.10
N PRO A 130 6.63 -17.35 -21.33
CA PRO A 130 7.59 -18.29 -21.90
C PRO A 130 8.78 -18.45 -20.92
N ASN A 131 9.21 -19.69 -20.68
CA ASN A 131 10.29 -20.09 -19.76
C ASN A 131 10.02 -20.07 -18.25
N ARG A 132 8.77 -20.23 -17.77
CA ARG A 132 8.52 -20.43 -16.33
C ARG A 132 7.99 -21.83 -16.03
N LYS A 133 8.67 -22.57 -15.15
CA LYS A 133 8.21 -23.89 -14.67
C LYS A 133 7.19 -23.73 -13.54
N LYS A 134 6.18 -24.58 -13.55
CA LYS A 134 5.25 -24.81 -12.44
C LYS A 134 6.04 -25.50 -11.31
N VAL A 135 6.08 -24.89 -10.12
CA VAL A 135 6.60 -25.52 -8.90
C VAL A 135 5.41 -25.92 -8.04
#